data_AF-A0AA39E3F8-F1
#
_entry.id   AF-A0AA39E3F8-F1
#
_cell.length_a   1.000
_cell.length_b   1.000
_cell.length_c   1.000
_cell.angle_alpha   90.00
_cell.angle_beta   90.00
_cell.angle_gamma   90.00
#
_symmetry.space_group_name_H-M   'P 1'
#
loop_
_entity.id
_entity.type
_entity.pdbx_description
1 polymer ?
#
loop_
_entity_poly.entity_id
_entity_poly.type
_entity_poly.pdbx_seq_one_letter_code
_entity_poly.pdbx_strand_id
1 'polypeptide(L)'
;MAAALAPVVSLRFKPQSAVRLLSAYAKTNPRNFPTSSQTRTVTLHFPQLYQPLTPPFIFFPVGAARPRRRCFCTAISGALSSGEAIEKPKPEFFGAETCEKVGEFRKRLRVVDIKGGPDEGLDRLGQTLAVKGWVRTLRVQSSVIFIEVNDGSCLSNMQCVMNSDADGYDQVESGSITTGASVSIQGTLVASQGSKQKVELNVLKIVTVARVRNALAYATHKFFQENGFVWISSPIITASDCEGAGEQFCVTTLIPSSREATDSTVDAIPKAKDGLIDWSQDFFGKPAFLTVSGQLNAETYATALSDVYTFGPTFRAENSNTSRHLAEFWMIEPELAFADLNDDMACATAYLQYVVTYILENCKEDMEFFNTWIEKGIINRLSDVAEKNFVQLTYTDAVELLIRANKKFEFPVKWGCDLQSEHERYITEVAFGGCPVIIRDYPKACVLTTGKATLILRWYYCAWKYY
;
A
#
# COMPACT_ATOMS: atom_id res chain seq x y z
N MET A 1 23.05 -29.99 -30.12
CA MET A 1 24.01 -29.68 -31.20
C MET A 1 24.55 -28.28 -30.95
N ALA A 2 25.88 -28.19 -30.88
CA ALA A 2 26.73 -26.99 -30.94
C ALA A 2 26.50 -25.84 -29.94
N ALA A 3 27.34 -25.85 -28.90
CA ALA A 3 27.83 -24.67 -28.22
C ALA A 3 28.76 -23.85 -29.14
N ALA A 4 28.79 -22.53 -28.96
CA ALA A 4 29.92 -21.70 -29.34
C ALA A 4 30.12 -20.59 -28.28
N LEU A 5 31.34 -20.55 -27.77
CA LEU A 5 31.87 -19.73 -26.69
C LEU A 5 32.37 -18.37 -27.21
N ALA A 6 32.12 -17.29 -26.47
CA ALA A 6 33.02 -16.12 -26.28
C ALA A 6 32.34 -15.07 -25.35
N PRO A 7 33.10 -14.20 -24.67
CA PRO A 7 33.00 -14.07 -23.21
C PRO A 7 32.08 -12.94 -22.70
N VAL A 8 31.64 -13.13 -21.45
CA VAL A 8 30.98 -12.13 -20.62
C VAL A 8 31.96 -10.97 -20.35
N VAL A 9 31.75 -9.85 -21.02
CA VAL A 9 32.38 -8.57 -20.62
C VAL A 9 31.53 -7.99 -19.50
N SER A 10 32.03 -8.08 -18.26
CA SER A 10 31.54 -7.27 -17.15
C SER A 10 31.83 -5.80 -17.44
N LEU A 11 30.81 -5.03 -17.82
CA LEU A 11 30.86 -3.56 -17.78
C LEU A 11 30.80 -3.11 -16.30
N ARG A 12 31.94 -3.21 -15.60
CA ARG A 12 32.19 -2.45 -14.37
C ARG A 12 32.47 -1.00 -14.76
N PHE A 13 31.47 -0.14 -14.67
CA PHE A 13 31.72 1.30 -14.64
C PHE A 13 32.36 1.67 -13.30
N LYS A 14 33.63 2.08 -13.34
CA LYS A 14 34.28 2.81 -12.22
C LYS A 14 33.87 4.29 -12.29
N PRO A 15 33.73 4.99 -11.16
CA PRO A 15 33.33 6.38 -11.14
C PRO A 15 34.50 7.24 -11.61
N GLN A 16 34.39 7.83 -12.80
CA GLN A 16 35.24 8.93 -13.22
C GLN A 16 34.37 10.18 -13.37
N SER A 17 34.58 11.10 -12.43
CA SER A 17 34.62 12.53 -12.69
C SER A 17 33.42 13.11 -13.47
N ALA A 18 32.29 13.31 -12.78
CA ALA A 18 31.32 14.31 -13.21
C ALA A 18 31.97 15.70 -13.07
N VAL A 19 32.67 16.11 -14.12
CA VAL A 19 33.17 17.46 -14.30
C VAL A 19 31.98 18.40 -14.36
N ARG A 20 32.01 19.42 -13.49
CA ARG A 20 31.19 20.63 -13.51
C ARG A 20 30.85 21.07 -14.95
N LEU A 21 29.58 21.04 -15.31
CA LEU A 21 29.01 21.98 -16.27
C LEU A 21 28.21 23.02 -15.48
N LEU A 22 28.95 23.85 -14.75
CA LEU A 22 28.42 25.09 -14.20
C LEU A 22 28.38 26.12 -15.35
N SER A 23 27.17 26.62 -15.61
CA SER A 23 26.90 28.04 -15.82
C SER A 23 27.88 28.81 -16.72
N ALA A 24 27.49 29.01 -17.98
CA ALA A 24 27.89 30.18 -18.76
C ALA A 24 26.75 31.22 -18.78
N TYR A 25 26.34 31.72 -17.61
CA TYR A 25 25.74 33.06 -17.54
C TYR A 25 26.86 34.05 -17.20
N ALA A 26 27.27 34.82 -18.20
CA ALA A 26 28.21 35.91 -18.00
C ALA A 26 27.58 36.99 -17.12
N LYS A 27 28.24 37.32 -16.01
CA LYS A 27 27.98 38.52 -15.20
C LYS A 27 28.09 39.75 -16.10
N THR A 28 27.04 40.55 -16.20
CA THR A 28 27.15 41.96 -16.60
C THR A 28 26.73 42.85 -15.43
N ASN A 29 27.66 43.73 -15.04
CA ASN A 29 27.49 44.75 -14.01
C ASN A 29 26.68 45.94 -14.59
N PRO A 30 25.92 46.69 -13.79
CA PRO A 30 25.04 47.73 -14.30
C PRO A 30 25.79 49.04 -14.50
N ARG A 31 25.66 49.67 -15.67
CA ARG A 31 25.69 51.14 -15.85
C ARG A 31 25.42 51.53 -17.31
N ASN A 32 24.64 52.60 -17.44
CA ASN A 32 24.40 53.46 -18.60
C ASN A 32 23.28 53.04 -19.57
N PHE A 33 22.09 53.61 -19.34
CA PHE A 33 21.10 53.89 -20.39
C PHE A 33 21.69 54.85 -21.44
N PRO A 34 21.28 54.70 -22.71
CA PRO A 34 20.43 55.75 -23.25
C PRO A 34 19.21 55.23 -24.03
N THR A 35 18.20 56.09 -24.01
CA THR A 35 16.94 56.11 -24.76
C THR A 35 17.11 55.90 -26.27
N SER A 36 16.30 55.04 -26.88
CA SER A 36 15.40 55.42 -28.00
C SER A 36 14.57 54.23 -28.50
N SER A 37 13.35 54.58 -28.89
CA SER A 37 12.31 53.78 -29.51
C SER A 37 12.76 53.06 -30.79
N GLN A 38 12.35 51.80 -30.97
CA GLN A 38 11.75 51.33 -32.24
C GLN A 38 11.16 49.93 -32.10
N THR A 39 9.85 49.85 -32.34
CA THR A 39 9.05 48.65 -32.51
C THR A 39 9.45 47.95 -33.81
N ARG A 40 9.77 46.65 -33.77
CA ARG A 40 9.77 45.78 -34.95
C ARG A 40 9.14 44.44 -34.65
N THR A 41 7.98 44.23 -35.27
CA THR A 41 7.27 42.96 -35.43
C THR A 41 8.14 42.00 -36.24
N VAL A 42 8.37 40.78 -35.75
CA VAL A 42 9.00 39.71 -36.52
C VAL A 42 7.94 38.64 -36.82
N THR A 43 7.56 38.56 -38.09
CA THR A 43 6.70 37.51 -38.64
C THR A 43 7.55 36.26 -38.86
N LEU A 44 7.22 35.14 -38.21
CA LEU A 44 7.86 33.85 -38.46
C LEU A 44 7.11 33.10 -39.57
N HIS A 45 7.82 32.83 -40.67
CA HIS A 45 7.39 31.95 -41.76
C HIS A 45 7.69 30.49 -41.41
N PHE A 46 6.67 29.64 -41.42
CA PHE A 46 6.79 28.18 -41.38
C PHE A 46 6.91 27.62 -42.81
N PRO A 47 7.88 26.73 -43.11
CA PRO A 47 7.80 25.89 -44.30
C PRO A 47 7.07 24.58 -44.00
N GLN A 48 6.02 24.31 -44.79
CA GLN A 48 5.32 23.03 -44.89
C GLN A 48 6.19 21.99 -45.62
N LEU A 49 6.24 20.76 -45.09
CA LEU A 49 6.60 19.55 -45.86
C LEU A 49 5.62 18.40 -45.49
N TYR A 50 4.85 17.97 -46.48
CA TYR A 50 4.10 16.68 -46.59
C TYR A 50 5.12 15.51 -46.66
N GLN A 51 4.91 14.22 -46.35
CA GLN A 51 3.75 13.30 -46.19
C GLN A 51 4.26 11.99 -45.52
N PRO A 52 3.40 11.07 -45.02
CA PRO A 52 3.80 9.91 -44.21
C PRO A 52 4.06 8.62 -45.02
N LEU A 53 5.05 7.83 -44.61
CA LEU A 53 5.35 6.49 -45.11
C LEU A 53 4.73 5.41 -44.21
N THR A 54 3.85 4.59 -44.78
CA THR A 54 3.31 3.34 -44.20
C THR A 54 4.25 2.15 -44.43
N PRO A 55 4.42 1.22 -43.48
CA PRO A 55 4.95 -0.12 -43.78
C PRO A 55 3.82 -1.19 -43.85
N PRO A 56 4.08 -2.35 -44.50
CA PRO A 56 3.04 -3.19 -45.07
C PRO A 56 2.46 -4.26 -44.13
N PHE A 57 1.21 -4.60 -44.40
CA PHE A 57 0.51 -5.80 -43.93
C PHE A 57 1.12 -7.07 -44.53
N ILE A 58 1.40 -8.07 -43.69
CA ILE A 58 1.65 -9.45 -44.11
C ILE A 58 0.61 -10.33 -43.42
N PHE A 59 -0.23 -10.98 -44.23
CA PHE A 59 -1.15 -12.06 -43.86
C PHE A 59 -0.54 -13.40 -44.27
N PHE A 60 -0.68 -14.45 -43.46
CA PHE A 60 -0.81 -15.88 -43.88
C PHE A 60 -1.17 -16.75 -42.63
N PRO A 61 -1.71 -17.98 -42.78
CA PRO A 61 -3.11 -18.28 -42.44
C PRO A 61 -3.37 -19.13 -41.17
N VAL A 62 -4.66 -19.23 -40.84
CA VAL A 62 -5.27 -20.12 -39.82
C VAL A 62 -5.24 -21.58 -40.28
N GLY A 63 -4.90 -22.50 -39.36
CA GLY A 63 -5.05 -23.94 -39.56
C GLY A 63 -4.92 -24.80 -38.29
N ALA A 64 -6.09 -25.19 -37.76
CA ALA A 64 -6.45 -26.44 -37.05
C ALA A 64 -5.73 -26.90 -35.76
N ALA A 65 -6.50 -27.63 -34.94
CA ALA A 65 -6.36 -27.79 -33.49
C ALA A 65 -5.91 -29.19 -33.00
N ARG A 66 -5.60 -29.23 -31.68
CA ARG A 66 -5.62 -30.34 -30.68
C ARG A 66 -4.31 -31.10 -30.38
N PRO A 67 -4.15 -31.79 -29.20
CA PRO A 67 -4.20 -31.29 -27.81
C PRO A 67 -3.09 -31.92 -26.88
N ARG A 68 -3.10 -31.56 -25.58
CA ARG A 68 -2.36 -32.15 -24.41
C ARG A 68 -0.92 -31.62 -24.21
N ARG A 69 -0.37 -31.41 -23.01
CA ARG A 69 -0.63 -31.90 -21.64
C ARG A 69 -0.36 -30.78 -20.62
N ARG A 70 -1.16 -30.74 -19.54
CA ARG A 70 -0.84 -30.06 -18.28
C ARG A 70 0.29 -30.82 -17.57
N CYS A 71 1.26 -30.12 -17.02
CA CYS A 71 2.14 -30.65 -15.97
C CYS A 71 2.08 -29.72 -14.75
N PHE A 72 1.50 -30.25 -13.68
CA PHE A 72 1.77 -29.86 -12.30
C PHE A 72 3.15 -30.37 -11.90
N CYS A 73 3.82 -29.68 -10.96
CA CYS A 73 4.72 -30.21 -9.93
C CYS A 73 5.15 -29.03 -9.02
N THR A 74 5.44 -29.11 -7.72
CA THR A 74 5.18 -30.04 -6.61
C THR A 74 5.66 -29.30 -5.36
N ALA A 75 4.91 -29.36 -4.26
CA ALA A 75 5.37 -28.95 -2.93
C ALA A 75 6.35 -30.00 -2.38
N ILE A 76 7.49 -29.57 -1.84
CA ILE A 76 8.38 -30.45 -1.06
C ILE A 76 8.01 -30.30 0.42
N SER A 77 7.43 -31.37 0.96
CA SER A 77 7.37 -31.67 2.39
C SER A 77 8.63 -32.44 2.77
N GLY A 78 9.33 -32.00 3.81
CA GLY A 78 10.38 -32.77 4.47
C GLY A 78 9.91 -33.12 5.89
N ALA A 79 9.74 -34.41 6.15
CA ALA A 79 9.45 -34.97 7.47
C ALA A 79 10.50 -36.05 7.81
N LEU A 80 10.62 -36.32 9.13
CA LEU A 80 11.37 -37.37 9.88
C LEU A 80 12.68 -36.88 10.53
N SER A 81 13.02 -37.19 11.80
CA SER A 81 12.35 -37.98 12.85
C SER A 81 12.95 -37.68 14.24
N SER A 82 12.14 -37.90 15.28
CA SER A 82 12.44 -38.36 16.66
C SER A 82 13.86 -38.24 17.26
N GLY A 83 13.95 -37.52 18.38
CA GLY A 83 15.04 -37.60 19.36
C GLY A 83 14.59 -37.04 20.72
N GLU A 84 14.95 -37.74 21.78
CA GLU A 84 14.39 -37.79 23.15
C GLU A 84 14.28 -36.50 23.99
N ALA A 85 13.38 -36.59 24.97
CA ALA A 85 13.05 -35.60 25.98
C ALA A 85 14.16 -35.39 27.02
N ILE A 86 14.33 -34.13 27.46
CA ILE A 86 15.05 -33.78 28.69
C ILE A 86 14.08 -32.96 29.56
N GLU A 87 13.66 -33.54 30.69
CA GLU A 87 12.92 -32.87 31.75
C GLU A 87 13.80 -31.81 32.44
N LYS A 88 13.27 -30.58 32.60
CA LYS A 88 13.74 -29.58 33.57
C LYS A 88 12.55 -28.77 34.12
N PRO A 89 12.65 -28.23 35.34
CA PRO A 89 11.58 -28.27 36.35
C PRO A 89 10.54 -27.15 36.24
N LYS A 90 9.35 -27.42 36.79
CA LYS A 90 8.21 -26.50 36.95
C LYS A 90 8.61 -25.25 37.76
N PRO A 91 8.33 -24.03 37.29
CA PRO A 91 8.27 -22.85 38.15
C PRO A 91 6.92 -22.81 38.90
N GLU A 92 7.00 -22.50 40.18
CA GLU A 92 5.88 -22.36 41.10
C GLU A 92 4.93 -21.23 40.70
N PHE A 93 3.63 -21.49 40.91
CA PHE A 93 2.54 -20.55 40.73
C PHE A 93 2.65 -19.36 41.69
N PHE A 94 2.66 -18.14 41.15
CA PHE A 94 2.10 -16.98 41.84
C PHE A 94 0.91 -16.45 41.05
N GLY A 95 -0.15 -16.12 41.79
CA GLY A 95 -1.54 -16.09 41.36
C GLY A 95 -1.91 -15.05 40.31
N ALA A 96 -3.08 -15.32 39.74
CA ALA A 96 -3.73 -14.61 38.66
C ALA A 96 -4.03 -13.13 38.96
N GLU A 97 -3.62 -12.26 38.04
CA GLU A 97 -4.47 -11.17 37.56
C GLU A 97 -4.50 -11.25 36.03
N THR A 98 -5.66 -11.67 35.51
CA THR A 98 -5.94 -11.81 34.09
C THR A 98 -5.81 -10.47 33.39
N CYS A 99 -4.89 -10.39 32.44
CA CYS A 99 -4.74 -9.29 31.49
C CYS A 99 -5.92 -9.26 30.51
N GLU A 100 -7.08 -8.79 30.96
CA GLU A 100 -8.21 -8.40 30.11
C GLU A 100 -8.15 -6.90 29.83
N LYS A 101 -7.22 -6.46 28.97
CA LYS A 101 -7.23 -5.08 28.42
C LYS A 101 -7.01 -5.01 26.91
N VAL A 102 -6.85 -6.15 26.23
CA VAL A 102 -6.64 -6.21 24.77
C VAL A 102 -7.95 -6.34 23.98
N GLY A 103 -9.05 -6.72 24.65
CA GLY A 103 -10.36 -6.96 24.01
C GLY A 103 -11.08 -5.71 23.51
N GLU A 104 -10.99 -4.58 24.22
CA GLU A 104 -11.77 -3.37 23.91
C GLU A 104 -11.33 -2.66 22.61
N PHE A 105 -10.09 -2.87 22.15
CA PHE A 105 -9.55 -2.22 20.96
C PHE A 105 -9.66 -3.05 19.66
N ARG A 106 -10.05 -4.33 19.76
CA ARG A 106 -10.08 -5.25 18.60
C ARG A 106 -11.52 -5.59 18.21
N LYS A 107 -12.10 -4.79 17.30
CA LYS A 107 -13.44 -5.03 16.71
C LYS A 107 -13.51 -6.26 15.77
N ARG A 108 -12.44 -7.06 15.62
CA ARG A 108 -12.39 -8.25 14.75
C ARG A 108 -12.06 -9.47 15.60
N LEU A 109 -12.91 -10.49 15.55
CA LEU A 109 -12.63 -11.81 16.13
C LEU A 109 -11.70 -12.60 15.22
N ARG A 110 -10.59 -13.10 15.76
CA ARG A 110 -9.67 -14.00 15.05
C ARG A 110 -10.14 -15.46 15.19
N VAL A 111 -9.68 -16.33 14.31
CA VAL A 111 -9.98 -17.78 14.40
C VAL A 111 -9.52 -18.36 15.74
N VAL A 112 -8.34 -17.94 16.24
CA VAL A 112 -7.84 -18.33 17.57
C VAL A 112 -8.73 -17.83 18.71
N ASP A 113 -9.40 -16.69 18.57
CA ASP A 113 -10.29 -16.15 19.61
C ASP A 113 -11.64 -16.90 19.65
N ILE A 114 -12.01 -17.54 18.53
CA ILE A 114 -13.22 -18.36 18.43
C ILE A 114 -12.93 -19.80 18.87
N LYS A 115 -11.83 -20.39 18.39
CA LYS A 115 -11.55 -21.84 18.53
C LYS A 115 -10.37 -22.18 19.44
N GLY A 116 -9.60 -21.21 19.91
CA GLY A 116 -8.39 -21.45 20.70
C GLY A 116 -8.62 -21.73 22.17
N GLY A 117 -9.85 -21.53 22.67
CA GLY A 117 -10.24 -21.86 24.04
C GLY A 117 -10.46 -23.36 24.29
N PRO A 118 -10.58 -23.78 25.56
CA PRO A 118 -10.80 -25.19 25.93
C PRO A 118 -12.09 -25.78 25.33
N ASP A 119 -13.10 -24.94 25.11
CA ASP A 119 -14.39 -25.34 24.54
C ASP A 119 -14.40 -25.30 23.00
N GLU A 120 -13.29 -24.89 22.36
CA GLU A 120 -13.10 -24.74 20.92
C GLU A 120 -14.28 -24.03 20.19
N GLY A 121 -14.90 -23.07 20.86
CA GLY A 121 -15.98 -22.22 20.33
C GLY A 121 -17.40 -22.68 20.63
N LEU A 122 -17.59 -23.78 21.37
CA LEU A 122 -18.92 -24.25 21.79
C LEU A 122 -19.65 -23.26 22.73
N ASP A 123 -18.91 -22.42 23.43
CA ASP A 123 -19.41 -21.32 24.28
C ASP A 123 -20.11 -20.22 23.47
N ARG A 124 -19.90 -20.18 22.14
CA ARG A 124 -20.35 -19.10 21.24
C ARG A 124 -21.40 -19.54 20.23
N LEU A 125 -21.98 -20.72 20.41
CA LEU A 125 -23.03 -21.23 19.52
C LEU A 125 -24.22 -20.27 19.43
N GLY A 126 -24.77 -20.12 18.23
CA GLY A 126 -25.88 -19.23 17.92
C GLY A 126 -25.48 -17.75 17.71
N GLN A 127 -24.22 -17.38 17.96
CA GLN A 127 -23.75 -16.01 17.68
C GLN A 127 -23.48 -15.82 16.19
N THR A 128 -23.89 -14.66 15.65
CA THR A 128 -23.47 -14.23 14.31
C THR A 128 -22.11 -13.57 14.38
N LEU A 129 -21.12 -14.18 13.74
CA LEU A 129 -19.73 -13.75 13.74
C LEU A 129 -19.27 -13.42 12.33
N ALA A 130 -18.24 -12.59 12.21
CA ALA A 130 -17.55 -12.30 10.96
C ALA A 130 -16.08 -12.70 11.07
N VAL A 131 -15.65 -13.59 10.17
CA VAL A 131 -14.28 -14.10 10.08
C VAL A 131 -13.69 -13.62 8.76
N LYS A 132 -12.46 -13.12 8.79
CA LYS A 132 -11.76 -12.62 7.60
C LYS A 132 -10.46 -13.37 7.46
N GLY A 133 -10.10 -13.79 6.25
CA GLY A 133 -8.87 -14.54 6.01
C GLY A 133 -8.79 -15.03 4.57
N TRP A 134 -7.90 -15.98 4.33
CA TRP A 134 -7.71 -16.58 3.01
C TRP A 134 -8.39 -17.93 2.93
N VAL A 135 -9.09 -18.17 1.81
CA VAL A 135 -9.65 -19.49 1.47
C VAL A 135 -8.50 -20.47 1.28
N ARG A 136 -8.42 -21.48 2.14
CA ARG A 136 -7.42 -22.57 2.10
C ARG A 136 -7.90 -23.72 1.24
N THR A 137 -9.17 -24.07 1.37
CA THR A 137 -9.83 -25.06 0.53
C THR A 137 -11.26 -24.61 0.26
N LEU A 138 -11.73 -24.92 -0.94
CA LEU A 138 -13.10 -24.68 -1.37
C LEU A 138 -13.62 -25.93 -2.06
N ARG A 139 -14.71 -26.49 -1.56
CA ARG A 139 -15.34 -27.70 -2.10
C ARG A 139 -16.80 -27.43 -2.33
N VAL A 140 -17.21 -27.48 -3.60
CA VAL A 140 -18.62 -27.39 -4.00
C VAL A 140 -19.18 -28.82 -4.08
N GLN A 141 -20.26 -29.10 -3.35
CA GLN A 141 -20.96 -30.38 -3.34
C GLN A 141 -22.46 -30.15 -3.56
N SER A 142 -22.92 -30.35 -4.78
CA SER A 142 -24.31 -30.09 -5.18
C SER A 142 -24.71 -28.65 -4.83
N SER A 143 -25.57 -28.45 -3.83
CA SER A 143 -26.05 -27.13 -3.38
C SER A 143 -25.34 -26.58 -2.14
N VAL A 144 -24.37 -27.32 -1.58
CA VAL A 144 -23.63 -26.93 -0.37
C VAL A 144 -22.16 -26.71 -0.70
N ILE A 145 -21.61 -25.61 -0.21
CA ILE A 145 -20.22 -25.23 -0.41
C ILE A 145 -19.51 -25.24 0.94
N PHE A 146 -18.38 -25.95 1.00
CA PHE A 146 -17.51 -25.99 2.17
C PHE A 146 -16.27 -25.14 1.90
N ILE A 147 -16.09 -24.10 2.70
CA ILE A 147 -14.98 -23.15 2.59
C ILE A 147 -14.18 -23.24 3.88
N GLU A 148 -12.89 -23.57 3.79
CA GLU A 148 -11.99 -23.43 4.93
C GLU A 148 -11.24 -22.11 4.84
N VAL A 149 -11.38 -21.26 5.85
CA VAL A 149 -10.70 -19.97 5.93
C VAL A 149 -9.65 -19.99 7.03
N ASN A 150 -8.47 -19.43 6.74
CA ASN A 150 -7.43 -19.20 7.73
C ASN A 150 -7.04 -17.72 7.75
N ASP A 151 -6.90 -17.16 8.95
CA ASP A 151 -6.58 -15.74 9.16
C ASP A 151 -5.16 -15.51 9.71
N GLY A 152 -4.33 -16.57 9.74
CA GLY A 152 -2.97 -16.54 10.26
C GLY A 152 -2.86 -16.53 11.79
N SER A 153 -3.98 -16.48 12.53
CA SER A 153 -3.94 -16.39 13.99
C SER A 153 -3.58 -17.71 14.68
N CYS A 154 -3.81 -18.85 14.02
CA CYS A 154 -3.38 -20.18 14.44
C CYS A 154 -3.31 -21.13 13.23
N LEU A 155 -2.75 -22.32 13.44
CA LEU A 155 -2.67 -23.37 12.41
C LEU A 155 -4.06 -23.95 12.04
N SER A 156 -5.07 -23.75 12.88
CA SER A 156 -6.42 -24.28 12.68
C SER A 156 -7.23 -23.39 11.73
N ASN A 157 -8.02 -24.01 10.85
CA ASN A 157 -8.94 -23.30 9.95
C ASN A 157 -10.32 -23.12 10.61
N MET A 158 -11.07 -22.13 10.12
CA MET A 158 -12.50 -22.02 10.34
C MET A 158 -13.25 -22.65 9.15
N GLN A 159 -14.04 -23.69 9.42
CA GLN A 159 -14.94 -24.26 8.42
C GLN A 159 -16.17 -23.36 8.30
N CYS A 160 -16.49 -22.98 7.07
CA CYS A 160 -17.65 -22.19 6.72
C CYS A 160 -18.49 -23.00 5.74
N VAL A 161 -19.76 -23.26 6.07
CA VAL A 161 -20.69 -24.03 5.27
C VAL A 161 -21.70 -23.07 4.67
N MET A 162 -21.80 -23.04 3.35
CA MET A 162 -22.60 -22.08 2.60
C MET A 162 -23.61 -22.81 1.72
N ASN A 163 -24.86 -22.36 1.78
CA ASN A 163 -25.97 -22.87 0.98
C ASN A 163 -26.38 -21.80 -0.06
N SER A 164 -27.23 -22.18 -1.01
CA SER A 164 -27.66 -21.32 -2.13
C SER A 164 -28.43 -20.06 -1.73
N ASP A 165 -28.90 -19.98 -0.48
CA ASP A 165 -29.59 -18.82 0.11
C ASP A 165 -28.63 -17.76 0.67
N ALA A 166 -27.34 -18.06 0.78
CA ALA A 166 -26.35 -17.15 1.32
C ALA A 166 -25.91 -16.09 0.29
N ASP A 167 -25.78 -14.85 0.74
CA ASP A 167 -25.33 -13.73 -0.10
C ASP A 167 -23.89 -13.98 -0.62
N GLY A 168 -23.70 -13.90 -1.94
CA GLY A 168 -22.42 -14.15 -2.61
C GLY A 168 -22.20 -15.60 -3.03
N TYR A 169 -23.23 -16.46 -2.97
CA TYR A 169 -23.16 -17.86 -3.41
C TYR A 169 -22.80 -17.97 -4.89
N ASP A 170 -23.44 -17.14 -5.70
CA ASP A 170 -23.21 -16.94 -7.12
C ASP A 170 -21.73 -16.65 -7.43
N GLN A 171 -21.06 -15.84 -6.61
CA GLN A 171 -19.64 -15.52 -6.78
C GLN A 171 -18.74 -16.73 -6.53
N VAL A 172 -19.14 -17.66 -5.65
CA VAL A 172 -18.41 -18.90 -5.43
C VAL A 172 -18.70 -19.89 -6.56
N GLU A 173 -19.97 -20.01 -6.95
CA GLU A 173 -20.42 -20.91 -8.03
C GLU A 173 -19.82 -20.51 -9.39
N SER A 174 -19.74 -19.21 -9.68
CA SER A 174 -19.13 -18.66 -10.90
C SER A 174 -17.60 -18.82 -10.95
N GLY A 175 -16.98 -19.27 -9.85
CA GLY A 175 -15.53 -19.40 -9.73
C GLY A 175 -14.79 -18.08 -9.48
N SER A 176 -15.50 -17.01 -9.08
CA SER A 176 -14.87 -15.74 -8.70
C SER A 176 -14.18 -15.83 -7.33
N ILE A 177 -14.66 -16.72 -6.44
CA ILE A 177 -14.01 -17.07 -5.18
C ILE A 177 -13.38 -18.45 -5.31
N THR A 178 -12.05 -18.52 -5.21
CA THR A 178 -11.29 -19.77 -5.32
C THR A 178 -10.30 -19.91 -4.16
N THR A 179 -9.65 -21.08 -4.07
CA THR A 179 -8.53 -21.28 -3.14
C THR A 179 -7.48 -20.18 -3.32
N GLY A 180 -7.14 -19.48 -2.24
CA GLY A 180 -6.24 -18.33 -2.22
C GLY A 180 -6.95 -16.97 -2.16
N ALA A 181 -8.28 -16.91 -2.34
CA ALA A 181 -9.04 -15.65 -2.25
C ALA A 181 -9.04 -15.10 -0.82
N SER A 182 -8.84 -13.79 -0.67
CA SER A 182 -9.04 -13.07 0.59
C SER A 182 -10.51 -12.73 0.76
N VAL A 183 -11.14 -13.25 1.80
CA VAL A 183 -12.58 -13.21 2.00
C VAL A 183 -12.95 -12.68 3.39
N SER A 184 -14.11 -12.04 3.46
CA SER A 184 -14.84 -11.75 4.70
C SER A 184 -16.09 -12.61 4.69
N ILE A 185 -16.18 -13.55 5.63
CA ILE A 185 -17.31 -14.46 5.78
C ILE A 185 -18.06 -14.10 7.05
N GLN A 186 -19.34 -13.76 6.91
CA GLN A 186 -20.26 -13.60 8.01
C GLN A 186 -21.18 -14.82 8.07
N GLY A 187 -21.41 -15.34 9.27
CA GLY A 187 -22.32 -16.45 9.47
C GLY A 187 -22.64 -16.69 10.94
N THR A 188 -23.55 -17.62 11.18
CA THR A 188 -23.92 -18.04 12.52
C THR A 188 -23.06 -19.22 12.94
N LEU A 189 -22.44 -19.14 14.11
CA LEU A 189 -21.64 -20.23 14.64
C LEU A 189 -22.57 -21.37 15.09
N VAL A 190 -22.38 -22.55 14.55
CA VAL A 190 -23.18 -23.74 14.83
C VAL A 190 -22.28 -24.92 15.22
N ALA A 191 -22.86 -25.89 15.93
CA ALA A 191 -22.17 -27.13 16.21
C ALA A 191 -21.94 -27.85 14.88
N SER A 192 -20.69 -28.26 14.65
CA SER A 192 -20.31 -28.93 13.42
C SER A 192 -20.96 -30.31 13.34
N GLN A 193 -21.50 -30.64 12.17
CA GLN A 193 -21.99 -31.99 11.87
C GLN A 193 -20.86 -32.98 11.57
N GLY A 194 -19.65 -32.48 11.29
CA GLY A 194 -18.46 -33.28 10.98
C GLY A 194 -17.63 -33.63 12.22
N SER A 195 -17.00 -34.80 12.21
CA SER A 195 -16.20 -35.31 13.35
C SER A 195 -14.83 -34.64 13.53
N LYS A 196 -14.36 -33.85 12.56
CA LYS A 196 -13.02 -33.24 12.57
C LYS A 196 -12.95 -31.90 13.29
N GLN A 197 -14.08 -31.25 13.55
CA GLN A 197 -14.15 -29.96 14.21
C GLN A 197 -15.41 -29.87 15.07
N LYS A 198 -15.35 -29.13 16.17
CA LYS A 198 -16.49 -28.97 17.09
C LYS A 198 -17.51 -27.95 16.63
N VAL A 199 -17.06 -26.91 15.93
CA VAL A 199 -17.90 -25.81 15.43
C VAL A 199 -17.62 -25.50 13.98
N GLU A 200 -18.64 -24.98 13.29
CA GLU A 200 -18.56 -24.44 11.94
C GLU A 200 -19.41 -23.18 11.81
N LEU A 201 -19.12 -22.37 10.80
CA LEU A 201 -19.85 -21.15 10.52
C LEU A 201 -20.87 -21.41 9.41
N ASN A 202 -22.16 -21.39 9.73
CA ASN A 202 -23.21 -21.40 8.71
C ASN A 202 -23.27 -20.03 8.04
N VAL A 203 -22.82 -19.94 6.79
CA VAL A 203 -22.56 -18.69 6.07
C VAL A 203 -23.87 -18.01 5.73
N LEU A 204 -23.99 -16.75 6.16
CA LEU A 204 -25.03 -15.83 5.72
C LEU A 204 -24.54 -14.99 4.54
N LYS A 205 -23.24 -14.64 4.54
CA LYS A 205 -22.64 -13.79 3.51
C LYS A 205 -21.15 -14.02 3.34
N ILE A 206 -20.68 -13.99 2.09
CA ILE A 206 -19.25 -14.00 1.74
C ILE A 206 -18.93 -12.88 0.75
N VAL A 207 -17.79 -12.21 0.95
CA VAL A 207 -17.29 -11.17 0.04
C VAL A 207 -15.78 -11.28 -0.12
N THR A 208 -15.27 -11.09 -1.33
CA THR A 208 -13.81 -11.02 -1.57
C THR A 208 -13.31 -9.61 -1.33
N VAL A 209 -12.31 -9.48 -0.46
CA VAL A 209 -11.85 -8.16 -0.02
C VAL A 209 -10.76 -7.58 -0.92
N ALA A 210 -9.99 -8.44 -1.57
CA ALA A 210 -8.94 -8.03 -2.51
C ALA A 210 -9.49 -7.48 -3.84
N ARG A 211 -10.79 -7.68 -4.15
CA ARG A 211 -11.39 -7.22 -5.42
C ARG A 211 -11.41 -5.71 -5.54
N VAL A 212 -11.87 -5.00 -4.51
CA VAL A 212 -11.89 -3.53 -4.51
C VAL A 212 -10.48 -2.97 -4.57
N ARG A 213 -9.52 -3.58 -3.85
CA ARG A 213 -8.10 -3.20 -3.94
C ARG A 213 -7.55 -3.38 -5.36
N ASN A 214 -7.85 -4.50 -6.01
CA ASN A 214 -7.45 -4.75 -7.40
C ASN A 214 -8.06 -3.73 -8.37
N ALA A 215 -9.36 -3.44 -8.22
CA ALA A 215 -10.05 -2.44 -9.03
C ALA A 215 -9.44 -1.05 -8.85
N LEU A 216 -9.06 -0.67 -7.62
CA LEU A 216 -8.36 0.59 -7.35
C LEU A 216 -6.98 0.61 -8.01
N ALA A 217 -6.18 -0.45 -7.89
CA ALA A 217 -4.87 -0.49 -8.53
C ALA A 217 -4.96 -0.34 -10.06
N TYR A 218 -5.94 -1.02 -10.68
CA TYR A 218 -6.23 -0.85 -12.10
C TYR A 218 -6.68 0.58 -12.44
N ALA A 219 -7.61 1.15 -11.66
CA ALA A 219 -8.10 2.52 -11.85
C ALA A 219 -6.98 3.56 -11.71
N THR A 220 -6.05 3.36 -10.78
CA THR A 220 -4.86 4.20 -10.62
C THR A 220 -4.01 4.20 -11.88
N HIS A 221 -3.62 3.02 -12.38
CA HIS A 221 -2.82 2.95 -13.60
C HIS A 221 -3.56 3.55 -14.80
N LYS A 222 -4.87 3.29 -14.90
CA LYS A 222 -5.71 3.83 -15.97
C LYS A 222 -5.76 5.36 -15.92
N PHE A 223 -6.05 5.96 -14.76
CA PHE A 223 -6.09 7.40 -14.58
C PHE A 223 -4.78 8.06 -15.03
N PHE A 224 -3.65 7.62 -14.47
CA PHE A 224 -2.37 8.26 -14.76
C PHE A 224 -1.96 8.09 -16.23
N GLN A 225 -2.11 6.89 -16.79
CA GLN A 225 -1.72 6.64 -18.19
C GLN A 225 -2.64 7.36 -19.19
N GLU A 226 -3.95 7.44 -18.94
CA GLU A 226 -4.89 8.20 -19.78
C GLU A 226 -4.63 9.72 -19.71
N ASN A 227 -4.05 10.21 -18.62
CA ASN A 227 -3.63 11.60 -18.46
C ASN A 227 -2.15 11.85 -18.85
N GLY A 228 -1.50 10.90 -19.53
CA GLY A 228 -0.16 11.09 -20.10
C GLY A 228 1.01 10.84 -19.16
N PHE A 229 0.77 10.43 -17.92
CA PHE A 229 1.84 10.12 -16.98
C PHE A 229 2.54 8.81 -17.35
N VAL A 230 3.86 8.77 -17.13
CA VAL A 230 4.69 7.58 -17.31
C VAL A 230 4.91 6.88 -15.97
N TRP A 231 4.56 5.59 -15.91
CA TRP A 231 4.90 4.79 -14.73
C TRP A 231 6.39 4.54 -14.65
N ILE A 232 6.97 4.80 -13.48
CA ILE A 232 8.38 4.51 -13.19
C ILE A 232 8.49 3.55 -12.00
N SER A 233 9.46 2.63 -12.10
CA SER A 233 9.84 1.76 -10.98
C SER A 233 11.00 2.40 -10.23
N SER A 234 10.72 3.03 -9.09
CA SER A 234 11.76 3.56 -8.21
C SER A 234 12.54 2.43 -7.51
N PRO A 235 13.83 2.63 -7.18
CA PRO A 235 14.60 1.67 -6.40
C PRO A 235 14.03 1.47 -5.00
N ILE A 236 13.92 0.21 -4.56
CA ILE A 236 13.47 -0.13 -3.20
C ILE A 236 14.62 -0.02 -2.18
N ILE A 237 15.83 -0.45 -2.57
CA ILE A 237 17.02 -0.31 -1.74
C ILE A 237 17.66 1.04 -2.03
N THR A 238 17.84 1.85 -0.99
CA THR A 238 18.38 3.21 -1.08
C THR A 238 19.50 3.43 -0.08
N ALA A 239 20.42 4.33 -0.40
CA ALA A 239 21.40 4.86 0.55
C ALA A 239 21.02 6.29 1.01
N SER A 240 19.87 6.78 0.56
CA SER A 240 19.37 8.13 0.81
C SER A 240 18.15 8.05 1.72
N ASP A 241 18.15 8.89 2.74
CA ASP A 241 16.94 9.18 3.50
C ASP A 241 16.12 10.23 2.73
N CYS A 242 14.93 9.84 2.30
CA CYS A 242 14.05 10.68 1.48
C CYS A 242 13.26 11.67 2.33
N GLU A 243 12.99 11.36 3.61
CA GLU A 243 12.11 12.15 4.48
C GLU A 243 12.85 12.77 5.67
N GLY A 244 14.09 12.35 5.96
CA GLY A 244 14.99 13.04 6.89
C GLY A 244 14.64 12.89 8.37
N ALA A 245 13.66 12.06 8.73
CA ALA A 245 13.14 11.98 10.10
C ALA A 245 12.58 10.61 10.53
N GLY A 246 12.52 9.62 9.64
CA GLY A 246 11.92 8.32 9.92
C GLY A 246 12.96 7.23 10.21
N GLU A 247 12.66 6.32 11.15
CA GLU A 247 13.45 5.09 11.29
C GLU A 247 13.31 4.24 10.01
N GLN A 248 14.43 3.79 9.45
CA GLN A 248 14.49 2.98 8.22
C GLN A 248 15.00 1.57 8.51
N PHE A 249 14.51 0.58 7.77
CA PHE A 249 15.05 -0.78 7.84
C PHE A 249 16.40 -0.85 7.14
N CYS A 250 17.45 -1.23 7.87
CA CYS A 250 18.77 -1.48 7.31
C CYS A 250 18.79 -2.78 6.51
N VAL A 251 19.41 -2.75 5.33
CA VAL A 251 19.64 -3.90 4.45
C VAL A 251 21.13 -4.17 4.40
N THR A 252 21.56 -5.31 4.94
CA THR A 252 22.98 -5.67 5.03
C THR A 252 23.22 -7.14 4.69
N THR A 253 24.39 -7.42 4.11
CA THR A 253 24.89 -8.78 3.87
C THR A 253 25.99 -9.19 4.85
N LEU A 254 26.38 -8.29 5.77
CA LEU A 254 27.44 -8.52 6.75
C LEU A 254 27.07 -9.55 7.83
N ILE A 255 25.76 -9.82 8.02
CA ILE A 255 25.26 -10.77 9.01
C ILE A 255 24.81 -12.05 8.29
N PRO A 256 25.50 -13.18 8.47
CA PRO A 256 25.13 -14.44 7.84
C PRO A 256 23.84 -15.03 8.42
N SER A 257 22.99 -15.60 7.55
CA SER A 257 21.67 -16.12 7.91
C SER A 257 21.66 -17.58 8.37
N SER A 258 22.76 -18.34 8.23
CA SER A 258 22.83 -19.75 8.58
C SER A 258 23.59 -19.98 9.88
N ARG A 259 22.99 -20.78 10.78
CA ARG A 259 23.65 -21.34 11.98
C ARG A 259 24.78 -22.34 11.66
N GLU A 260 25.08 -22.58 10.39
CA GLU A 260 26.12 -23.52 9.95
C GLU A 260 27.54 -22.95 10.04
N ALA A 261 27.68 -21.65 10.28
CA ALA A 261 28.95 -21.06 10.69
C ALA A 261 29.05 -21.14 12.21
N THR A 262 29.71 -22.18 12.71
CA THR A 262 29.99 -22.40 14.14
C THR A 262 30.85 -21.30 14.81
N ASP A 263 31.22 -20.23 14.10
CA ASP A 263 32.04 -19.11 14.59
C ASP A 263 31.65 -17.70 14.08
N SER A 264 30.51 -17.50 13.41
CA SER A 264 30.13 -16.13 13.00
C SER A 264 29.24 -15.45 14.04
N THR A 265 29.86 -15.08 15.17
CA THR A 265 29.28 -14.13 16.12
C THR A 265 29.27 -12.73 15.49
N VAL A 266 28.49 -11.83 16.07
CA VAL A 266 28.48 -10.38 15.76
C VAL A 266 29.90 -9.78 15.73
N ASP A 267 30.89 -10.44 16.32
CA ASP A 267 32.31 -10.06 16.30
C ASP A 267 32.96 -10.13 14.90
N ALA A 268 32.38 -10.89 13.97
CA ALA A 268 32.87 -11.02 12.59
C ALA A 268 32.44 -9.84 11.69
N ILE A 269 31.59 -8.92 12.17
CA ILE A 269 31.22 -7.72 11.41
C ILE A 269 32.50 -6.87 11.23
N PRO A 270 32.88 -6.54 9.98
CA PRO A 270 34.05 -5.74 9.71
C PRO A 270 34.00 -4.40 10.45
N LYS A 271 35.09 -4.04 11.12
CA LYS A 271 35.23 -2.78 11.85
C LYS A 271 36.21 -1.85 11.16
N ALA A 272 35.84 -0.59 11.08
CA ALA A 272 36.72 0.49 10.64
C ALA A 272 37.72 0.84 11.75
N LYS A 273 38.68 1.72 11.43
CA LYS A 273 39.75 2.12 12.35
C LYS A 273 39.25 2.81 13.62
N ASP A 274 38.05 3.37 13.59
CA ASP A 274 37.36 4.03 14.70
C ASP A 274 36.51 3.06 15.55
N GLY A 275 36.47 1.77 15.17
CA GLY A 275 35.67 0.75 15.85
C GLY A 275 34.20 0.69 15.40
N LEU A 276 33.76 1.56 14.49
CA LEU A 276 32.44 1.50 13.86
C LEU A 276 32.40 0.41 12.78
N ILE A 277 31.21 0.11 12.26
CA ILE A 277 31.04 -0.86 11.16
C ILE A 277 31.73 -0.31 9.89
N ASP A 278 32.59 -1.13 9.29
CA ASP A 278 33.19 -0.85 7.99
C ASP A 278 32.22 -1.23 6.86
N TRP A 279 31.33 -0.29 6.55
CA TRP A 279 30.34 -0.44 5.49
C TRP A 279 30.93 -0.61 4.08
N SER A 280 32.23 -0.32 3.88
CA SER A 280 32.88 -0.54 2.58
C SER A 280 32.94 -2.02 2.20
N GLN A 281 32.78 -2.91 3.18
CA GLN A 281 32.74 -4.36 2.99
C GLN A 281 31.33 -4.93 2.84
N ASP A 282 30.28 -4.12 2.99
CA ASP A 282 28.92 -4.55 2.69
C ASP A 282 28.65 -4.53 1.18
N PHE A 283 27.53 -5.11 0.73
CA PHE A 283 27.21 -5.33 -0.67
C PHE A 283 27.29 -4.07 -1.54
N PHE A 284 26.81 -2.93 -1.02
CA PHE A 284 26.81 -1.64 -1.73
C PHE A 284 28.05 -0.77 -1.43
N GLY A 285 28.95 -1.23 -0.57
CA GLY A 285 30.12 -0.46 -0.10
C GLY A 285 29.77 0.79 0.73
N LYS A 286 28.52 0.91 1.19
CA LYS A 286 27.97 1.97 2.03
C LYS A 286 26.67 1.46 2.69
N PRO A 287 26.17 2.14 3.75
CA PRO A 287 24.88 1.79 4.35
C PRO A 287 23.75 1.82 3.30
N ALA A 288 22.87 0.83 3.38
CA ALA A 288 21.71 0.70 2.52
C ALA A 288 20.47 0.37 3.35
N PHE A 289 19.32 0.85 2.89
CA PHE A 289 18.06 0.84 3.61
C PHE A 289 16.90 0.52 2.67
N LEU A 290 15.79 0.05 3.22
CA LEU A 290 14.52 0.01 2.49
C LEU A 290 13.93 1.42 2.40
N THR A 291 13.48 1.80 1.21
CA THR A 291 13.04 3.17 0.94
C THR A 291 11.75 3.52 1.68
N VAL A 292 11.71 4.77 2.15
CA VAL A 292 10.52 5.38 2.76
C VAL A 292 9.62 6.02 1.69
N SER A 293 10.19 6.43 0.55
CA SER A 293 9.49 7.12 -0.53
C SER A 293 10.29 7.03 -1.82
N GLY A 294 9.61 6.98 -2.96
CA GLY A 294 10.21 7.08 -4.29
C GLY A 294 10.29 8.51 -4.83
N GLN A 295 9.86 9.51 -4.06
CA GLN A 295 9.69 10.91 -4.50
C GLN A 295 10.96 11.48 -5.14
N LEU A 296 12.11 11.42 -4.45
CA LEU A 296 13.36 11.98 -5.00
C LEU A 296 13.78 11.31 -6.33
N ASN A 297 13.44 10.04 -6.52
CA ASN A 297 13.66 9.38 -7.80
C ASN A 297 12.65 9.89 -8.85
N ALA A 298 11.38 10.06 -8.47
CA ALA A 298 10.36 10.61 -9.35
C ALA A 298 10.71 12.02 -9.85
N GLU A 299 11.20 12.90 -8.98
CA GLU A 299 11.69 14.23 -9.34
C GLU A 299 12.75 14.17 -10.46
N THR A 300 13.71 13.26 -10.36
CA THR A 300 14.74 13.11 -11.41
C THR A 300 14.14 12.69 -12.76
N TYR A 301 13.17 11.78 -12.76
CA TYR A 301 12.51 11.33 -13.99
C TYR A 301 11.59 12.41 -14.57
N ALA A 302 10.87 13.16 -13.73
CA ALA A 302 9.99 14.25 -14.15
C ALA A 302 10.74 15.29 -15.00
N THR A 303 12.02 15.56 -14.67
CA THR A 303 12.86 16.48 -15.47
C THR A 303 13.07 16.06 -16.93
N ALA A 304 12.87 14.79 -17.27
CA ALA A 304 13.08 14.23 -18.61
C ALA A 304 11.80 13.66 -19.25
N LEU A 305 10.87 13.16 -18.43
CA LEU A 305 9.63 12.49 -18.87
C LEU A 305 8.38 13.35 -18.66
N SER A 306 8.53 14.56 -18.13
CA SER A 306 7.45 15.44 -17.70
C SER A 306 6.68 14.87 -16.51
N ASP A 307 5.57 14.19 -16.75
CA ASP A 307 4.69 13.70 -15.70
C ASP A 307 4.93 12.20 -15.46
N VAL A 308 5.26 11.85 -14.23
CA VAL A 308 5.58 10.47 -13.84
C VAL A 308 4.84 10.06 -12.59
N TYR A 309 4.71 8.76 -12.35
CA TYR A 309 4.23 8.26 -11.07
C TYR A 309 4.92 6.98 -10.65
N THR A 310 5.16 6.83 -9.36
CA THR A 310 5.53 5.55 -8.75
C THR A 310 4.27 4.79 -8.34
N PHE A 311 4.38 3.47 -8.33
CA PHE A 311 3.43 2.58 -7.69
C PHE A 311 4.25 1.42 -7.14
N GLY A 312 4.57 1.43 -5.85
CA GLY A 312 5.53 0.49 -5.28
C GLY A 312 5.48 0.38 -3.76
N PRO A 313 6.13 -0.66 -3.19
CA PRO A 313 6.22 -0.83 -1.75
C PRO A 313 7.18 0.18 -1.12
N THR A 314 6.83 0.64 0.07
CA THR A 314 7.60 1.54 0.92
C THR A 314 7.54 1.07 2.36
N PHE A 315 8.54 1.45 3.14
CA PHE A 315 8.76 0.87 4.46
C PHE A 315 8.90 1.96 5.53
N ARG A 316 8.50 1.63 6.75
CA ARG A 316 8.64 2.48 7.94
C ARG A 316 9.06 1.59 9.11
N ALA A 317 10.20 1.88 9.72
CA ALA A 317 10.74 1.05 10.81
C ALA A 317 10.34 1.54 12.21
N GLU A 318 9.52 2.60 12.30
CA GLU A 318 8.98 3.09 13.56
C GLU A 318 8.24 1.97 14.33
N ASN A 319 8.59 1.80 15.61
CA ASN A 319 7.99 0.79 16.48
C ASN A 319 6.56 1.19 16.92
N SER A 320 5.64 1.16 15.97
CA SER A 320 4.29 1.68 16.11
C SER A 320 3.23 0.59 15.90
N ASN A 321 2.72 0.03 17.00
CA ASN A 321 1.73 -1.04 16.98
C ASN A 321 0.30 -0.50 17.08
N THR A 322 -0.17 0.18 16.05
CA THR A 322 -1.54 0.74 15.99
C THR A 322 -2.38 0.04 14.92
N SER A 323 -3.70 0.24 14.95
CA SER A 323 -4.60 -0.27 13.89
C SER A 323 -4.48 0.44 12.54
N ARG A 324 -3.51 1.35 12.42
CA ARG A 324 -3.35 2.32 11.33
C ARG A 324 -1.99 2.26 10.64
N HIS A 325 -0.98 1.71 11.32
CA HIS A 325 0.40 1.70 10.84
C HIS A 325 0.78 0.31 10.37
N LEU A 326 1.52 0.28 9.25
CA LEU A 326 2.14 -0.92 8.70
C LEU A 326 3.62 -0.63 8.51
N ALA A 327 4.47 -1.61 8.78
CA ALA A 327 5.90 -1.50 8.52
C ALA A 327 6.23 -1.58 7.01
N GLU A 328 5.36 -2.23 6.24
CA GLU A 328 5.39 -2.32 4.78
C GLU A 328 4.00 -1.95 4.25
N PHE A 329 3.96 -0.99 3.35
CA PHE A 329 2.75 -0.57 2.64
C PHE A 329 3.12 -0.15 1.22
N TRP A 330 2.14 0.21 0.40
CA TRP A 330 2.43 0.69 -0.95
C TRP A 330 2.02 2.15 -1.07
N MET A 331 2.86 2.91 -1.76
CA MET A 331 2.58 4.30 -2.11
C MET A 331 2.41 4.45 -3.61
N ILE A 332 1.65 5.48 -3.95
CA ILE A 332 1.42 5.98 -5.30
C ILE A 332 1.86 7.44 -5.25
N GLU A 333 2.95 7.75 -5.93
CA GLU A 333 3.61 9.06 -5.81
C GLU A 333 3.73 9.67 -7.21
N PRO A 334 2.74 10.48 -7.66
CA PRO A 334 2.85 11.24 -8.89
C PRO A 334 3.79 12.44 -8.70
N GLU A 335 4.53 12.78 -9.75
CA GLU A 335 5.39 13.96 -9.83
C GLU A 335 5.15 14.64 -11.17
N LEU A 336 4.89 15.95 -11.15
CA LEU A 336 4.47 16.72 -12.32
C LEU A 336 5.53 17.77 -12.67
N ALA A 337 5.99 17.78 -13.92
CA ALA A 337 6.91 18.81 -14.37
C ALA A 337 6.15 20.09 -14.73
N PHE A 338 6.76 21.25 -14.48
CA PHE A 338 6.19 22.57 -14.77
C PHE A 338 4.86 22.87 -14.04
N ALA A 339 4.53 22.10 -13.01
CA ALA A 339 3.37 22.28 -12.17
C ALA A 339 3.66 23.20 -10.97
N ASP A 340 2.65 23.94 -10.53
CA ASP A 340 2.64 24.60 -9.23
C ASP A 340 1.76 23.86 -8.21
N LEU A 341 1.62 24.43 -7.00
CA LEU A 341 0.83 23.81 -5.93
C LEU A 341 -0.65 23.66 -6.29
N ASN A 342 -1.21 24.56 -7.12
CA ASN A 342 -2.60 24.45 -7.55
C ASN A 342 -2.78 23.30 -8.54
N ASP A 343 -1.81 23.10 -9.43
CA ASP A 343 -1.82 21.96 -10.36
C ASP A 343 -1.74 20.64 -9.60
N ASP A 344 -0.88 20.55 -8.58
CA ASP A 344 -0.77 19.37 -7.71
C ASP A 344 -2.08 19.09 -6.95
N MET A 345 -2.68 20.11 -6.34
CA MET A 345 -4.00 20.01 -5.68
C MET A 345 -5.11 19.59 -6.64
N ALA A 346 -5.09 20.09 -7.89
CA ALA A 346 -6.04 19.72 -8.92
C ALA A 346 -5.86 18.26 -9.36
N CYS A 347 -4.62 17.83 -9.58
CA CYS A 347 -4.28 16.44 -9.91
C CYS A 347 -4.75 15.48 -8.80
N ALA A 348 -4.43 15.79 -7.54
CA ALA A 348 -4.85 14.98 -6.39
C ALA A 348 -6.39 14.88 -6.29
N THR A 349 -7.10 15.99 -6.49
CA THR A 349 -8.57 16.02 -6.47
C THR A 349 -9.15 15.16 -7.61
N ALA A 350 -8.68 15.36 -8.84
CA ALA A 350 -9.14 14.63 -10.01
C ALA A 350 -8.87 13.12 -9.89
N TYR A 351 -7.67 12.75 -9.41
CA TYR A 351 -7.29 11.37 -9.18
C TYR A 351 -8.25 10.67 -8.21
N LEU A 352 -8.54 11.32 -7.07
CA LEU A 352 -9.37 10.72 -6.04
C LEU A 352 -10.84 10.64 -6.44
N GLN A 353 -11.36 11.68 -7.10
CA GLN A 353 -12.70 11.65 -7.70
C GLN A 353 -12.81 10.53 -8.73
N TYR A 354 -11.80 10.35 -9.59
CA TYR A 354 -11.78 9.30 -10.60
C TYR A 354 -11.80 7.89 -9.98
N VAL A 355 -10.86 7.57 -9.08
CA VAL A 355 -10.78 6.20 -8.53
C VAL A 355 -11.97 5.87 -7.64
N VAL A 356 -12.55 6.86 -6.96
CA VAL A 356 -13.77 6.67 -6.17
C VAL A 356 -14.98 6.44 -7.08
N THR A 357 -15.13 7.21 -8.14
CA THR A 357 -16.17 6.98 -9.16
C THR A 357 -16.03 5.58 -9.76
N TYR A 358 -14.80 5.20 -10.11
CA TYR A 358 -14.51 3.89 -10.68
C TYR A 358 -14.98 2.74 -9.79
N ILE A 359 -14.71 2.78 -8.48
CA ILE A 359 -15.17 1.71 -7.57
C ILE A 359 -16.69 1.72 -7.35
N LEU A 360 -17.32 2.89 -7.32
CA LEU A 360 -18.77 3.00 -7.19
C LEU A 360 -19.49 2.40 -8.40
N GLU A 361 -18.90 2.53 -9.59
CA GLU A 361 -19.45 2.00 -10.84
C GLU A 361 -19.12 0.51 -11.04
N ASN A 362 -17.89 0.09 -10.73
CA ASN A 362 -17.35 -1.22 -11.12
C ASN A 362 -17.28 -2.22 -9.96
N CYS A 363 -17.60 -1.82 -8.72
CA CYS A 363 -17.59 -2.68 -7.53
C CYS A 363 -18.89 -2.59 -6.72
N LYS A 364 -20.04 -2.42 -7.38
CA LYS A 364 -21.35 -2.17 -6.74
C LYS A 364 -21.69 -3.17 -5.63
N GLU A 365 -21.60 -4.47 -5.92
CA GLU A 365 -21.91 -5.53 -4.95
C GLU A 365 -21.01 -5.46 -3.70
N ASP A 366 -19.71 -5.22 -3.90
CA ASP A 366 -18.75 -5.06 -2.82
C ASP A 366 -19.06 -3.78 -2.00
N MET A 367 -19.46 -2.70 -2.68
CA MET A 367 -19.81 -1.43 -2.05
C MET A 367 -21.11 -1.49 -1.24
N GLU A 368 -22.14 -2.16 -1.75
CA GLU A 368 -23.41 -2.39 -1.04
C GLU A 368 -23.20 -3.23 0.23
N PHE A 369 -22.31 -4.23 0.15
CA PHE A 369 -21.89 -4.98 1.32
C PHE A 369 -21.19 -4.08 2.34
N PHE A 370 -20.21 -3.27 1.91
CA PHE A 370 -19.53 -2.35 2.81
C PHE A 370 -20.49 -1.37 3.48
N ASN A 371 -21.46 -0.85 2.72
CA ASN A 371 -22.48 0.06 3.23
C ASN A 371 -23.39 -0.60 4.27
N THR A 372 -23.69 -1.88 4.14
CA THR A 372 -24.58 -2.54 5.08
C THR A 372 -23.85 -2.97 6.34
N TRP A 373 -22.63 -3.50 6.19
CA TRP A 373 -21.99 -4.31 7.22
C TRP A 373 -20.65 -3.79 7.74
N ILE A 374 -19.93 -2.98 6.96
CA ILE A 374 -18.64 -2.42 7.38
C ILE A 374 -18.85 -1.02 7.95
N GLU A 375 -19.49 -0.16 7.17
CA GLU A 375 -19.74 1.22 7.53
C GLU A 375 -21.00 1.74 6.83
N LYS A 376 -22.06 1.92 7.62
CA LYS A 376 -23.31 2.53 7.14
C LYS A 376 -23.06 3.94 6.62
N GLY A 377 -23.54 4.21 5.41
CA GLY A 377 -23.37 5.49 4.73
C GLY A 377 -22.07 5.63 3.95
N ILE A 378 -21.27 4.57 3.80
CA ILE A 378 -20.01 4.64 3.03
C ILE A 378 -20.24 5.01 1.56
N ILE A 379 -21.32 4.51 0.94
CA ILE A 379 -21.64 4.85 -0.45
C ILE A 379 -21.90 6.35 -0.56
N ASN A 380 -22.79 6.90 0.26
CA ASN A 380 -23.10 8.34 0.26
C ASN A 380 -21.84 9.19 0.49
N ARG A 381 -20.98 8.78 1.42
CA ARG A 381 -19.71 9.47 1.65
C ARG A 381 -18.77 9.41 0.45
N LEU A 382 -18.67 8.26 -0.22
CA LEU A 382 -17.82 8.13 -1.40
C LEU A 382 -18.41 8.90 -2.59
N SER A 383 -19.72 8.90 -2.76
CA SER A 383 -20.42 9.77 -3.71
C SER A 383 -20.12 11.24 -3.42
N ASP A 384 -20.14 11.67 -2.15
CA ASP A 384 -19.73 13.01 -1.75
C ASP A 384 -18.29 13.33 -2.16
N VAL A 385 -17.35 12.38 -2.02
CA VAL A 385 -15.97 12.55 -2.48
C VAL A 385 -15.90 12.65 -4.00
N ALA A 386 -16.68 11.86 -4.74
CA ALA A 386 -16.71 11.86 -6.20
C ALA A 386 -17.33 13.14 -6.78
N GLU A 387 -18.34 13.71 -6.12
CA GLU A 387 -19.19 14.75 -6.69
C GLU A 387 -18.92 16.16 -6.13
N LYS A 388 -18.46 16.27 -4.87
CA LYS A 388 -18.27 17.59 -4.24
C LYS A 388 -16.91 18.17 -4.58
N ASN A 389 -16.88 19.49 -4.72
CA ASN A 389 -15.63 20.25 -4.79
C ASN A 389 -14.92 20.20 -3.45
N PHE A 390 -13.61 19.94 -3.47
CA PHE A 390 -12.80 19.90 -2.26
C PHE A 390 -12.61 21.33 -1.74
N VAL A 391 -12.80 21.49 -0.43
CA VAL A 391 -12.54 22.78 0.22
C VAL A 391 -11.04 23.00 0.27
N GLN A 392 -10.58 24.18 -0.15
CA GLN A 392 -9.18 24.57 0.01
C GLN A 392 -9.06 25.55 1.17
N LEU A 393 -8.15 25.26 2.09
CA LEU A 393 -7.95 26.03 3.31
C LEU A 393 -6.45 26.28 3.53
N THR A 394 -6.05 27.49 3.90
CA THR A 394 -4.67 27.71 4.32
C THR A 394 -4.46 27.12 5.72
N TYR A 395 -3.23 26.74 6.06
CA TYR A 395 -2.90 26.29 7.40
C TYR A 395 -3.28 27.33 8.47
N THR A 396 -3.06 28.62 8.18
CA THR A 396 -3.42 29.71 9.09
C THR A 396 -4.93 29.73 9.35
N ASP A 397 -5.74 29.65 8.29
CA ASP A 397 -7.19 29.62 8.43
C ASP A 397 -7.68 28.35 9.16
N ALA A 398 -7.01 27.21 8.92
CA ALA A 398 -7.29 25.96 9.63
C ALA A 398 -7.06 26.08 11.13
N VAL A 399 -5.94 26.67 11.55
CA VAL A 399 -5.62 26.92 12.96
C VAL A 399 -6.61 27.92 13.57
N GLU A 400 -6.95 29.00 12.87
CA GLU A 400 -7.95 29.97 13.36
C GLU A 400 -9.33 29.33 13.55
N LEU A 401 -9.75 28.49 12.61
CA LEU A 401 -10.99 27.74 12.67
C LEU A 401 -11.01 26.83 13.91
N LEU A 402 -9.91 26.12 14.16
CA LEU A 402 -9.77 25.23 15.33
C LEU A 402 -9.73 26.00 16.65
N ILE A 403 -9.10 27.18 16.71
CA ILE A 403 -9.08 28.03 17.92
C ILE A 403 -10.48 28.59 18.22
N ARG A 404 -11.25 28.93 17.18
CA ARG A 404 -12.64 29.40 17.32
C ARG A 404 -13.62 28.26 17.60
N ALA A 405 -13.22 27.01 17.43
CA ALA A 405 -14.06 25.87 17.71
C ALA A 405 -14.44 25.83 19.19
N ASN A 406 -15.73 25.71 19.50
CA ASN A 406 -16.20 25.47 20.86
C ASN A 406 -16.02 24.00 21.27
N LYS A 407 -14.81 23.46 21.06
CA LYS A 407 -14.42 22.07 21.33
C LYS A 407 -13.09 22.06 22.06
N LYS A 408 -13.00 21.27 23.13
CA LYS A 408 -11.73 20.98 23.80
C LYS A 408 -11.01 19.86 23.05
N PHE A 409 -9.81 20.14 22.56
CA PHE A 409 -8.91 19.16 21.93
C PHE A 409 -7.95 18.57 22.97
N GLU A 410 -7.50 17.33 22.74
CA GLU A 410 -6.49 16.68 23.58
C GLU A 410 -5.11 17.27 23.32
N PHE A 411 -4.80 17.53 22.05
CA PHE A 411 -3.58 18.15 21.59
C PHE A 411 -3.74 19.67 21.46
N PRO A 412 -2.69 20.45 21.75
CA PRO A 412 -2.77 21.90 21.67
C PRO A 412 -2.90 22.36 20.22
N VAL A 413 -3.85 23.26 19.98
CA VAL A 413 -3.99 23.97 18.71
C VAL A 413 -3.19 25.28 18.79
N LYS A 414 -2.08 25.35 18.07
CA LYS A 414 -1.23 26.55 18.00
C LYS A 414 -0.59 26.67 16.62
N TRP A 415 -0.50 27.89 16.12
CA TRP A 415 0.22 28.18 14.88
C TRP A 415 1.70 27.78 15.02
N GLY A 416 2.22 27.05 14.04
CA GLY A 416 3.57 26.48 14.07
C GLY A 416 3.65 25.08 14.68
N CYS A 417 2.53 24.45 15.00
CA CYS A 417 2.45 23.03 15.36
C CYS A 417 1.77 22.22 14.26
N ASP A 418 2.18 20.97 14.06
CA ASP A 418 1.52 20.10 13.09
C ASP A 418 0.10 19.73 13.55
N LEU A 419 -0.81 19.59 12.59
CA LEU A 419 -2.18 19.21 12.89
C LEU A 419 -2.22 17.72 13.26
N GLN A 420 -2.96 17.40 14.33
CA GLN A 420 -3.16 16.03 14.78
C GLN A 420 -4.43 15.46 14.16
N SER A 421 -4.57 14.13 14.13
CA SER A 421 -5.74 13.48 13.52
C SER A 421 -7.08 13.98 14.06
N GLU A 422 -7.16 14.40 15.33
CA GLU A 422 -8.41 14.95 15.87
C GLU A 422 -8.76 16.34 15.33
N HIS A 423 -7.74 17.15 15.00
CA HIS A 423 -7.89 18.47 14.40
C HIS A 423 -8.38 18.33 12.95
N GLU A 424 -7.72 17.46 12.19
CA GLU A 424 -8.04 17.14 10.81
C GLU A 424 -9.47 16.60 10.66
N ARG A 425 -9.86 15.70 11.57
CA ARG A 425 -11.23 15.17 11.63
C ARG A 425 -12.24 16.23 12.01
N TYR A 426 -11.93 17.14 12.93
CA TYR A 426 -12.86 18.22 13.26
C TYR A 426 -13.12 19.14 12.07
N ILE A 427 -12.06 19.53 11.35
CA ILE A 427 -12.17 20.38 10.17
C ILE A 427 -13.07 19.73 9.12
N THR A 428 -12.81 18.47 8.77
CA THR A 428 -13.58 17.76 7.75
C THR A 428 -14.98 17.38 8.21
N GLU A 429 -15.11 16.66 9.33
CA GLU A 429 -16.38 16.06 9.77
C GLU A 429 -17.35 17.09 10.35
N VAL A 430 -16.84 18.08 11.09
CA VAL A 430 -17.69 19.04 11.82
C VAL A 430 -17.77 20.38 11.11
N ALA A 431 -16.63 20.99 10.77
CA ALA A 431 -16.65 22.34 10.21
C ALA A 431 -17.12 22.39 8.76
N PHE A 432 -16.79 21.37 7.96
CA PHE A 432 -17.19 21.27 6.55
C PHE A 432 -18.15 20.10 6.25
N GLY A 433 -18.82 19.55 7.27
CA GLY A 433 -19.95 18.62 7.09
C GLY A 433 -19.60 17.34 6.32
N GLY A 434 -18.37 16.83 6.49
CA GLY A 434 -17.88 15.63 5.80
C GLY A 434 -17.26 15.88 4.43
N CYS A 435 -17.18 17.14 3.97
CA CYS A 435 -16.51 17.49 2.72
C CYS A 435 -14.99 17.27 2.84
N PRO A 436 -14.32 16.74 1.79
CA PRO A 436 -12.87 16.72 1.71
C PRO A 436 -12.24 18.11 1.79
N VAL A 437 -11.12 18.24 2.49
CA VAL A 437 -10.43 19.51 2.69
C VAL A 437 -8.96 19.36 2.33
N ILE A 438 -8.46 20.23 1.47
CA ILE A 438 -7.02 20.40 1.21
C ILE A 438 -6.52 21.53 2.10
N ILE A 439 -5.54 21.24 2.97
CA ILE A 439 -4.82 22.24 3.73
C ILE A 439 -3.50 22.55 3.03
N ARG A 440 -3.23 23.83 2.77
CA ARG A 440 -2.02 24.29 2.08
C ARG A 440 -1.28 25.36 2.88
N ASP A 441 -0.09 25.74 2.41
CA ASP A 441 0.74 26.80 2.98
C ASP A 441 1.16 26.56 4.44
N TYR A 442 1.58 25.32 4.75
CA TYR A 442 2.12 25.00 6.08
C TYR A 442 3.37 25.83 6.41
N PRO A 443 3.58 26.19 7.68
CA PRO A 443 4.79 26.88 8.11
C PRO A 443 6.01 25.98 7.88
N LYS A 444 7.08 26.55 7.33
CA LYS A 444 8.31 25.84 6.98
C LYS A 444 8.86 24.96 8.11
N ALA A 445 8.75 25.39 9.36
CA ALA A 445 9.24 24.63 10.51
C ALA A 445 8.47 23.32 10.79
N CYS A 446 7.26 23.15 10.24
CA CYS A 446 6.43 21.96 10.38
C CYS A 446 6.55 21.01 9.18
N VAL A 447 7.42 21.30 8.22
CA VAL A 447 7.55 20.53 6.99
C VAL A 447 9.01 20.19 6.74
N LEU A 448 9.28 18.92 6.43
CA LEU A 448 10.62 18.40 6.15
C LEU A 448 11.12 18.82 4.75
N THR A 449 10.20 19.17 3.83
CA THR A 449 10.46 19.60 2.44
C THR A 449 9.67 20.87 2.08
N THR A 450 10.09 21.62 1.06
CA THR A 450 9.35 22.83 0.62
C THR A 450 8.05 22.46 -0.08
N GLY A 451 6.90 22.95 0.41
CA GLY A 451 5.61 22.89 -0.32
C GLY A 451 4.60 21.81 0.10
N LYS A 452 4.42 21.52 1.40
CA LYS A 452 3.36 20.58 1.86
C LYS A 452 1.97 21.17 1.65
N ALA A 453 1.20 20.53 0.78
CA ALA A 453 -0.26 20.47 0.88
C ALA A 453 -0.66 19.12 1.48
N THR A 454 -1.48 19.17 2.53
CA THR A 454 -2.07 17.98 3.15
C THR A 454 -3.50 17.88 2.67
N LEU A 455 -3.79 16.89 1.83
CA LEU A 455 -5.16 16.55 1.52
C LEU A 455 -5.76 15.71 2.66
N ILE A 456 -6.69 16.30 3.40
CA ILE A 456 -7.45 15.60 4.44
C ILE A 456 -8.68 15.00 3.79
N LEU A 457 -8.55 13.74 3.41
CA LEU A 457 -9.67 12.91 3.01
C LEU A 457 -9.99 11.92 4.11
N ARG A 458 -11.29 11.66 4.27
CA ARG A 458 -11.74 10.41 4.87
C ARG A 458 -11.57 9.27 3.87
N TRP A 459 -10.33 9.01 3.43
CA TRP A 459 -9.91 7.79 2.73
C TRP A 459 -9.15 6.83 3.65
N TYR A 460 -9.25 7.09 4.94
CA TYR A 460 -8.91 6.15 5.97
C TYR A 460 -9.94 5.00 5.96
N TYR A 461 -9.52 3.83 5.45
CA TYR A 461 -9.82 2.50 6.01
C TYR A 461 -10.67 1.47 5.26
N CYS A 462 -11.22 1.69 4.05
CA CYS A 462 -12.05 0.63 3.43
C CYS A 462 -11.43 -0.16 2.27
N ALA A 463 -10.35 0.29 1.63
CA ALA A 463 -9.71 -0.52 0.57
C ALA A 463 -8.37 -1.15 0.98
N TRP A 464 -7.69 -0.55 1.94
CA TRP A 464 -6.31 -0.92 2.31
C TRP A 464 -6.17 -1.54 3.70
N LYS A 465 -7.24 -1.55 4.51
CA LYS A 465 -7.25 -2.13 5.88
C LYS A 465 -7.43 -3.66 5.92
N TYR A 466 -7.31 -4.32 4.79
CA TYR A 466 -7.68 -5.72 4.64
C TYR A 466 -6.52 -6.60 4.22
N TYR A 467 -5.38 -6.34 4.87
CA TYR A 467 -4.43 -7.39 5.19
C TYR A 467 -4.79 -8.00 6.55
#